data_AF-A0A933UW04-F1
#
_entry.id   AF-A0A933UW04-F1
#
_cell.length_a   1.000
_cell.length_b   1.000
_cell.length_c   1.000
_cell.angle_alpha   90.00
_cell.angle_beta   90.00
_cell.angle_gamma   90.00
#
_symmetry.space_group_name_H-M   'P 1'
#
loop_
_entity.id
_entity.type
_entity.pdbx_description
1 polymer ?
#
loop_
_entity_poly.entity_id
_entity_poly.type
_entity_poly.pdbx_seq_one_letter_code
_entity_poly.pdbx_strand_id
1 'polypeptide(L)'
;MVGRWIAGVATTLVLAWPAKAELQHEQCIACHIEAPEPKALKEPIATLCVGCHKATDRPRADHPVNFAPLLGYRGDLPLVGGVMTCATCHDPHGKPPLFLRRPADRLCQDCHDR
;
A
#
# COMPACT_ATOMS: atom_id res chain seq x y z
N MET A 1 -1.21 34.18 -63.95
CA MET A 1 0.23 33.87 -63.95
C MET A 1 0.82 34.41 -62.66
N VAL A 2 1.64 33.60 -61.97
CA VAL A 2 2.55 33.93 -60.84
C VAL A 2 1.85 34.36 -59.53
N GLY A 3 1.76 33.54 -58.47
CA GLY A 3 2.80 33.20 -57.48
C GLY A 3 2.74 34.19 -56.30
N ARG A 4 2.94 33.90 -55.00
CA ARG A 4 3.20 32.70 -54.19
C ARG A 4 3.08 33.14 -52.69
N TRP A 5 3.06 32.17 -51.77
CA TRP A 5 3.22 32.25 -50.29
C TRP A 5 1.93 32.64 -49.53
N ILE A 6 1.57 32.03 -48.40
CA ILE A 6 2.37 31.87 -47.17
C ILE A 6 1.81 30.78 -46.24
N ALA A 7 2.75 30.16 -45.50
CA ALA A 7 2.64 29.64 -44.13
C ALA A 7 1.75 28.41 -43.85
N GLY A 8 2.44 27.28 -43.67
CA GLY A 8 1.90 26.09 -43.03
C GLY A 8 1.53 26.38 -41.57
N VAL A 9 0.37 25.86 -41.17
CA VAL A 9 0.00 25.73 -39.77
C VAL A 9 0.49 24.36 -39.33
N ALA A 10 1.65 24.35 -38.66
CA ALA A 10 2.08 23.20 -37.90
C ALA A 10 1.12 23.05 -36.71
N THR A 11 0.17 22.13 -36.81
CA THR A 11 -0.70 21.73 -35.71
C THR A 11 0.16 21.02 -34.67
N THR A 12 0.74 21.77 -33.74
CA THR A 12 1.26 21.19 -32.50
C THR A 12 0.06 20.73 -31.69
N LEU A 13 -0.34 19.47 -31.90
CA LEU A 13 -1.13 18.71 -30.94
C LEU A 13 -0.30 18.61 -29.66
N VAL A 14 -0.39 19.63 -28.81
CA VAL A 14 -0.02 19.54 -27.41
C VAL A 14 -1.07 18.62 -26.80
N LEU A 15 -0.77 17.33 -26.78
CA LEU A 15 -1.47 16.35 -25.96
C LEU A 15 -1.20 16.75 -24.51
N ALA A 16 -2.06 17.62 -23.98
CA ALA A 16 -2.11 17.94 -22.57
C ALA A 16 -2.42 16.63 -21.82
N TRP A 17 -1.40 16.10 -21.17
CA TRP A 17 -1.50 14.96 -20.27
C TRP A 17 -2.48 15.32 -19.15
N PRO A 18 -3.61 14.60 -18.96
CA PRO A 18 -4.45 14.90 -17.82
C PRO A 18 -3.67 14.50 -16.56
N ALA A 19 -3.40 15.51 -15.73
CA ALA A 19 -2.82 15.33 -14.41
C ALA A 19 -3.60 14.22 -13.69
N LYS A 20 -2.86 13.23 -13.16
CA LYS A 20 -3.37 12.10 -12.39
C LYS A 20 -4.11 12.62 -11.16
N ALA A 21 -5.40 12.85 -11.29
CA ALA A 21 -6.29 13.28 -10.22
C ALA A 21 -7.56 12.45 -10.26
N GLU A 22 -7.41 11.13 -10.10
CA GLU A 22 -8.47 10.21 -9.66
C GLU A 22 -7.78 8.92 -9.21
N LEU A 23 -7.21 8.90 -8.00
CA LEU A 23 -6.63 7.70 -7.40
C LEU A 23 -7.50 7.26 -6.23
N GLN A 24 -8.74 6.89 -6.52
CA GLN A 24 -9.58 6.17 -5.58
C GLN A 24 -10.23 4.96 -6.29
N HIS A 25 -9.68 3.77 -5.99
CA HIS A 25 -10.30 2.43 -6.10
C HIS A 25 -10.09 1.52 -7.33
N GLU A 26 -9.21 1.82 -8.30
CA GLU A 26 -8.92 0.83 -9.37
C GLU A 26 -7.80 -0.17 -9.03
N GLN A 27 -7.11 -0.01 -7.89
CA GLN A 27 -5.95 -0.84 -7.52
C GLN A 27 -6.29 -1.99 -6.57
N CYS A 28 -7.57 -2.35 -6.41
CA CYS A 28 -7.96 -3.49 -5.57
C CYS A 28 -7.21 -4.76 -6.00
N ILE A 29 -7.04 -4.93 -7.32
CA ILE A 29 -6.29 -6.03 -7.92
C ILE A 29 -4.77 -5.91 -7.76
N ALA A 30 -4.23 -4.84 -7.18
CA ALA A 30 -2.81 -4.78 -6.85
C ALA A 30 -2.46 -5.78 -5.74
N CYS A 31 -3.40 -6.01 -4.83
CA CYS A 31 -3.24 -6.92 -3.70
C CYS A 31 -4.13 -8.16 -3.80
N HIS A 32 -5.36 -8.00 -4.29
CA HIS A 32 -6.37 -9.06 -4.34
C HIS A 32 -6.40 -9.80 -5.68
N ILE A 33 -6.90 -11.04 -5.63
CA ILE A 33 -7.30 -11.81 -6.81
C ILE A 33 -8.79 -12.11 -6.75
N GLU A 34 -9.39 -12.27 -7.92
CA GLU A 34 -10.72 -12.87 -8.02
C GLU A 34 -10.60 -14.36 -7.70
N ALA A 35 -11.21 -14.78 -6.60
CA ALA A 35 -11.24 -16.15 -6.15
C ALA A 35 -12.55 -16.44 -5.41
N PRO A 36 -12.95 -17.71 -5.27
CA PRO A 36 -14.13 -18.08 -4.48
C PRO A 36 -14.04 -17.63 -3.01
N GLU A 37 -12.82 -17.52 -2.47
CA GLU A 37 -12.56 -16.99 -1.13
C GLU A 37 -12.59 -15.45 -1.13
N PRO A 38 -13.48 -14.80 -0.36
CA PRO A 38 -13.79 -13.37 -0.46
C PRO A 38 -12.64 -12.40 -0.07
N LYS A 39 -11.44 -12.90 0.21
CA LYS A 39 -10.27 -12.13 0.64
C LYS A 39 -8.94 -12.64 0.09
N ALA A 40 -8.97 -13.41 -1.01
CA ALA A 40 -7.75 -13.96 -1.58
C ALA A 40 -6.76 -12.86 -2.00
N LEU A 41 -5.47 -13.10 -1.73
CA LEU A 41 -4.37 -12.20 -2.03
C LEU A 41 -3.48 -12.82 -3.11
N LYS A 42 -2.85 -11.97 -3.93
CA LYS A 42 -1.88 -12.38 -4.96
C LYS A 42 -0.65 -13.05 -4.37
N GLU A 43 -0.22 -12.56 -3.21
CA GLU A 43 1.00 -12.97 -2.50
C GLU A 43 0.80 -12.81 -0.99
N PRO A 44 1.71 -13.35 -0.15
CA PRO A 44 1.72 -13.05 1.28
C PRO A 44 1.76 -11.54 1.55
N ILE A 45 1.05 -11.10 2.59
CA ILE A 45 0.88 -9.67 2.93
C ILE A 45 2.20 -8.91 2.98
N ALA A 46 3.24 -9.49 3.59
CA ALA A 46 4.53 -8.83 3.68
C ALA A 46 5.16 -8.56 2.31
N THR A 47 5.05 -9.51 1.37
CA THR A 47 5.58 -9.36 0.01
C THR A 47 4.87 -8.25 -0.74
N LEU A 48 3.54 -8.19 -0.63
CA LEU A 48 2.73 -7.11 -1.23
C LEU A 48 3.16 -5.72 -0.73
N CYS A 49 3.38 -5.57 0.56
CA CYS A 49 3.76 -4.28 1.15
C CYS A 49 5.15 -3.80 0.67
N VAL A 50 6.14 -4.70 0.62
CA VAL A 50 7.51 -4.36 0.20
C VAL A 50 7.72 -4.38 -1.31
N GLY A 51 6.70 -4.81 -2.07
CA GLY A 51 6.65 -4.66 -3.52
C GLY A 51 6.78 -3.20 -3.95
N CYS A 52 6.10 -2.29 -3.21
CA CYS A 52 6.10 -0.86 -3.50
C CYS A 52 7.03 -0.02 -2.60
N HIS A 53 7.15 -0.35 -1.31
CA HIS A 53 8.02 0.39 -0.38
C HIS A 53 9.08 -0.53 0.21
N LYS A 54 10.34 -0.35 -0.19
CA LYS A 54 11.40 -1.22 0.31
C LYS A 54 11.58 -1.02 1.81
N ALA A 55 11.85 -2.11 2.52
CA ALA A 55 12.11 -2.07 3.96
C ALA A 55 13.27 -1.13 4.31
N THR A 56 14.28 -1.07 3.42
CA THR A 56 15.44 -0.18 3.53
C THR A 56 15.09 1.30 3.55
N ASP A 57 13.95 1.69 2.99
CA ASP A 57 13.55 3.10 2.88
C ASP A 57 12.83 3.59 4.14
N ARG A 58 12.62 2.72 5.13
CA ARG A 58 11.88 3.00 6.36
C ARG A 58 12.64 2.55 7.61
N PRO A 59 13.63 3.32 8.07
CA PRO A 59 14.53 2.95 9.18
C PRO A 59 13.88 2.85 10.58
N ARG A 60 12.55 2.89 10.67
CA ARG A 60 11.76 2.61 11.89
C ARG A 60 10.69 1.53 11.68
N ALA A 61 10.70 0.85 10.52
CA ALA A 61 9.73 -0.18 10.15
C ALA A 61 10.20 -1.61 10.48
N ASP A 62 11.37 -1.77 11.10
CA ASP A 62 12.03 -3.06 11.29
C ASP A 62 11.47 -3.85 12.49
N HIS A 63 10.20 -3.67 12.84
CA HIS A 63 9.56 -4.61 13.75
C HIS A 63 9.32 -5.92 13.00
N PRO A 64 9.71 -7.08 13.55
CA PRO A 64 9.54 -8.35 12.86
C PRO A 64 8.09 -8.59 12.46
N VAL A 65 7.93 -9.18 11.29
CA VAL A 65 6.67 -9.69 10.74
C VAL A 65 6.95 -11.07 10.14
N ASN A 66 5.90 -11.79 9.77
CA ASN A 66 5.94 -13.17 9.28
C ASN A 66 6.46 -14.19 10.31
N PHE A 67 6.20 -13.94 11.59
CA PHE A 67 6.45 -14.89 12.66
C PHE A 67 5.18 -15.11 13.48
N ALA A 68 5.00 -16.33 13.99
CA ALA A 68 3.98 -16.59 14.98
C ALA A 68 4.50 -16.08 16.34
N PRO A 69 3.81 -15.15 17.01
CA PRO A 69 4.22 -14.71 18.33
C PRO A 69 4.18 -15.88 19.32
N LEU A 70 5.25 -16.05 20.09
CA LEU A 70 5.31 -17.02 21.19
C LEU A 70 4.47 -16.51 22.39
N LEU A 71 4.30 -17.36 23.41
CA LEU A 71 3.59 -17.05 24.66
C LEU A 71 3.84 -15.59 25.11
N GLY A 72 2.79 -14.77 25.22
CA GLY A 72 2.91 -13.37 25.65
C GLY A 72 2.18 -12.35 24.78
N TYR A 73 1.66 -12.75 23.61
CA TYR A 73 0.69 -11.91 22.88
C TYR A 73 -0.61 -11.78 23.70
N ARG A 74 -0.82 -10.60 24.28
CA ARG A 74 -1.99 -10.27 25.12
C ARG A 74 -2.96 -9.30 24.42
N GLY A 75 -2.61 -8.88 23.20
CA GLY A 75 -3.39 -7.94 22.42
C GLY A 75 -4.54 -8.58 21.65
N ASP A 76 -5.42 -7.71 21.17
CA ASP A 76 -6.57 -7.97 20.29
C ASP A 76 -6.31 -7.51 18.83
N LEU A 77 -5.06 -7.17 18.50
CA LEU A 77 -4.64 -6.96 17.11
C LEU A 77 -4.86 -8.23 16.25
N PRO A 78 -5.15 -8.07 14.95
CA PRO A 78 -5.43 -9.21 14.08
C PRO A 78 -4.15 -9.97 13.73
N LEU A 79 -4.18 -11.29 13.88
CA LEU A 79 -3.20 -12.21 13.31
C LEU A 79 -3.80 -12.89 12.07
N VAL A 80 -2.97 -13.14 11.07
CA VAL A 80 -3.38 -13.84 9.86
C VAL A 80 -2.94 -15.28 9.99
N GLY A 81 -3.88 -16.19 10.24
CA GLY A 81 -3.56 -17.61 10.48
C GLY A 81 -2.65 -17.83 11.71
N GLY A 82 -2.74 -16.97 12.72
CA GLY A 82 -1.86 -17.01 13.90
C GLY A 82 -0.48 -16.37 13.71
N VAL A 83 -0.22 -15.76 12.54
CA VAL A 83 1.05 -15.11 12.22
C VAL A 83 0.90 -13.59 12.28
N MET A 84 1.89 -12.93 12.88
CA MET A 84 2.01 -11.47 12.86
C MET A 84 2.47 -11.01 11.49
N THR A 85 1.75 -10.08 10.87
CA THR A 85 2.07 -9.55 9.53
C THR A 85 2.10 -8.03 9.56
N CYS A 86 2.46 -7.38 8.45
CA CYS A 86 2.32 -5.93 8.31
C CYS A 86 0.89 -5.46 8.64
N ALA A 87 -0.13 -6.26 8.30
CA ALA A 87 -1.54 -5.95 8.53
C ALA A 87 -2.02 -6.13 9.98
N THR A 88 -1.17 -6.68 10.86
CA THR A 88 -1.44 -6.73 12.31
C THR A 88 -1.47 -5.33 12.90
N CYS A 89 -0.53 -4.48 12.47
CA CYS A 89 -0.37 -3.11 12.95
C CYS A 89 -0.97 -2.08 11.99
N HIS A 90 -0.86 -2.35 10.67
CA HIS A 90 -1.40 -1.49 9.63
C HIS A 90 -2.76 -2.00 9.13
N ASP A 91 -3.65 -1.09 8.80
CA ASP A 91 -4.90 -1.37 8.11
C ASP A 91 -4.78 -0.96 6.64
N PRO A 92 -4.62 -1.91 5.70
CA PRO A 92 -4.51 -1.58 4.28
C PRO A 92 -5.76 -0.89 3.70
N HIS A 93 -6.90 -0.93 4.39
CA HIS A 93 -8.12 -0.21 4.05
C HIS A 93 -8.41 0.98 5.00
N GLY A 94 -7.48 1.27 5.91
CA GLY A 94 -7.61 2.31 6.91
C GLY A 94 -7.39 3.73 6.36
N LYS A 95 -7.27 4.68 7.29
CA LYS A 95 -7.02 6.09 6.97
C LYS A 95 -5.60 6.52 7.39
N PRO A 96 -5.00 7.52 6.72
CA PRO A 96 -3.72 8.09 7.13
C PRO A 96 -3.80 8.77 8.52
N PRO A 97 -2.65 9.03 9.18
CA PRO A 97 -1.29 8.77 8.73
C PRO A 97 -0.85 7.33 8.96
N LEU A 98 -0.04 6.80 8.03
CA LEU A 98 0.59 5.47 8.09
C LEU A 98 -0.36 4.27 8.20
N PHE A 99 -1.68 4.48 8.22
CA PHE A 99 -2.68 3.43 8.32
C PHE A 99 -2.57 2.59 9.60
N LEU A 100 -2.08 3.15 10.71
CA LEU A 100 -1.97 2.38 11.95
C LEU A 100 -3.35 2.11 12.55
N ARG A 101 -3.55 0.89 13.07
CA ARG A 101 -4.78 0.52 13.81
C ARG A 101 -4.90 1.24 15.15
N ARG A 102 -3.78 1.72 15.69
CA ARG A 102 -3.67 2.44 16.97
C ARG A 102 -2.61 3.54 16.89
N PRO A 103 -2.66 4.53 17.80
CA PRO A 103 -1.56 5.46 17.99
C PRO A 103 -0.22 4.74 18.20
N ALA A 104 0.83 5.19 17.53
CA ALA A 104 2.14 4.53 17.51
C ALA A 104 2.76 4.37 18.91
N ASP A 105 2.52 5.31 19.81
CA ASP A 105 2.99 5.31 21.20
C ASP A 105 2.31 4.23 22.06
N ARG A 106 1.10 3.81 21.70
CA ARG A 106 0.35 2.76 22.39
C ARG A 106 0.52 1.38 21.78
N LEU A 107 0.70 1.30 20.47
CA LEU A 107 0.82 0.03 19.74
C LEU A 107 1.94 -0.88 20.28
N CYS A 108 3.09 -0.31 20.66
CA CYS A 108 4.22 -1.07 21.19
C CYS A 108 3.88 -1.82 22.50
N GLN A 109 2.97 -1.27 23.30
CA GLN A 109 2.58 -1.79 24.61
C GLN A 109 1.62 -2.98 24.51
N ASP A 110 1.08 -3.25 23.31
CA ASP A 110 0.18 -4.40 23.10
C ASP A 110 0.93 -5.75 23.18
N CYS A 111 2.27 -5.71 23.03
CA CYS A 111 3.15 -6.87 23.07
C CYS A 111 4.30 -6.73 24.07
N HIS A 112 4.76 -5.51 24.36
CA HIS A 112 5.86 -5.25 25.28
C HIS A 112 5.35 -4.53 26.53
N ASP A 113 5.29 -5.25 27.65
CA ASP A 113 5.18 -4.63 28.98
C ASP A 113 6.46 -3.79 29.21
N ARG A 114 6.29 -2.56 29.71
CA ARG A 114 7.43 -1.69 30.04
C ARG A 114 8.19 -2.16 31.27
#